data_AF-A0A965FBV7-F1
#
_entry.id   AF-A0A965FBV7-F1
#
_cell.length_a   1.000
_cell.length_b   1.000
_cell.length_c   1.000
_cell.angle_alpha   90.00
_cell.angle_beta   90.00
_cell.angle_gamma   90.00
#
_symmetry.space_group_name_H-M   'P 1'
#
loop_
_entity.id
_entity.type
_entity.pdbx_description
1 polymer ?
#
loop_
_entity_poly.entity_id
_entity_poly.type
_entity_poly.pdbx_seq_one_letter_code
_entity_poly.pdbx_strand_id
1 'polypeptide(L)' 'MIEALFAPFIEFGFMRRALVGSLALAIAAPPLGVFLMLRRMSLTADVLSHGALPGVALAFLFAGLSVPALWFGGLV' A
#
# COMPACT_ATOMS: atom_id res chain seq x y z
N MET A 1 20.20 -18.55 -14.31
CA MET A 1 20.32 -17.55 -13.21
C MET A 1 19.28 -16.45 -13.30
N ILE A 2 19.09 -15.82 -14.47
CA ILE A 2 18.09 -14.75 -14.66
C ILE A 2 16.65 -15.27 -14.60
N GLU A 3 16.38 -16.46 -15.11
CA GLU A 3 15.05 -17.08 -15.07
C GLU A 3 14.51 -17.26 -13.65
N ALA A 4 15.36 -17.59 -12.67
CA ALA A 4 14.94 -17.74 -11.28
C ALA A 4 14.40 -16.42 -10.67
N LEU A 5 14.81 -15.27 -11.20
CA LEU A 5 14.33 -13.96 -10.76
C LEU A 5 12.94 -13.64 -11.34
N PHE A 6 12.66 -14.09 -12.57
CA PHE A 6 11.41 -13.79 -13.27
C PHE A 6 10.34 -14.87 -13.13
N ALA A 7 10.72 -16.13 -12.87
CA ALA A 7 9.83 -17.26 -12.64
C ALA A 7 8.66 -16.93 -11.68
N PRO A 8 8.86 -16.33 -10.49
CA PRO A 8 7.75 -16.06 -9.58
C PRO A 8 6.73 -15.05 -10.11
N PHE A 9 7.14 -14.13 -10.99
CA PHE A 9 6.23 -13.14 -11.57
C PHE A 9 5.42 -13.70 -12.76
N ILE A 10 5.95 -14.73 -13.43
CA ILE A 10 5.28 -15.43 -14.52
C ILE A 10 4.30 -16.47 -13.96
N GLU A 11 4.74 -17.26 -12.99
CA GLU A 11 3.97 -18.39 -12.44
C GLU A 11 2.87 -17.92 -11.47
N PHE A 12 3.11 -16.90 -10.65
CA PHE A 12 2.18 -16.47 -9.62
C PHE A 12 1.46 -15.17 -9.96
N GLY A 13 0.16 -15.27 -10.24
CA GLY A 13 -0.68 -14.09 -10.50
C GLY A 13 -0.77 -13.10 -9.32
N PHE A 14 -0.62 -13.56 -8.07
CA PHE A 14 -0.58 -12.67 -6.91
C PHE A 14 0.70 -11.82 -6.88
N MET A 15 1.84 -12.38 -7.28
CA MET A 15 3.13 -11.69 -7.31
C MET A 15 3.11 -10.56 -8.34
N ARG A 16 2.48 -10.81 -9.51
CA ARG A 16 2.24 -9.77 -10.52
C ARG A 16 1.34 -8.65 -9.99
N ARG A 17 0.25 -8.98 -9.29
CA ARG A 17 -0.62 -7.95 -8.67
C ARG A 17 0.10 -7.14 -7.60
N ALA A 18 0.91 -7.79 -6.76
CA ALA A 18 1.72 -7.12 -5.75
C ALA A 18 2.75 -6.18 -6.40
N LEU A 19 3.40 -6.59 -7.49
CA LEU A 19 4.34 -5.75 -8.24
C LEU A 19 3.66 -4.52 -8.85
N VAL A 20 2.49 -4.69 -9.48
CA VAL A 20 1.71 -3.56 -10.02
C VAL A 20 1.29 -2.62 -8.89
N GLY A 21 0.86 -3.16 -7.76
CA GLY A 21 0.49 -2.38 -6.58
C GLY A 21 1.67 -1.59 -6.00
N SER A 22 2.82 -2.22 -5.83
CA SER A 22 4.02 -1.54 -5.30
C SER A 22 4.56 -0.49 -6.26
N LEU A 23 4.50 -0.73 -7.57
CA LEU A 23 4.89 0.26 -8.57
C LEU A 23 3.94 1.46 -8.57
N ALA A 24 2.62 1.21 -8.50
CA ALA A 24 1.63 2.28 -8.39
C ALA A 24 1.85 3.13 -7.13
N LEU A 25 2.13 2.49 -5.98
CA LEU A 25 2.47 3.19 -4.74
C LEU A 25 3.77 3.98 -4.86
N ALA A 26 4.81 3.42 -5.48
CA ALA A 26 6.09 4.09 -5.67
C ALA A 26 5.98 5.35 -6.55
N ILE A 27 5.00 5.41 -7.45
CA ILE A 27 4.72 6.60 -8.27
C ILE A 27 3.84 7.60 -7.50
N ALA A 28 2.86 7.11 -6.72
CA ALA A 28 1.91 7.96 -6.01
C ALA A 28 2.46 8.59 -4.72
N ALA A 29 3.34 7.90 -3.99
CA ALA A 29 3.86 8.36 -2.70
C ALA A 29 4.82 9.57 -2.78
N PRO A 30 5.77 9.67 -3.74
CA PRO A 30 6.69 10.81 -3.85
C PRO A 30 6.02 12.18 -3.98
N PRO A 31 5.02 12.40 -4.86
CA PRO A 31 4.38 13.71 -4.97
C PRO A 31 3.65 14.11 -3.68
N LEU A 32 3.02 13.15 -2.98
CA LEU A 32 2.42 13.39 -1.67
C LEU A 32 3.48 13.79 -0.64
N GLY A 33 4.61 13.07 -0.60
CA GLY A 33 5.73 13.37 0.29
C GLY A 33 6.34 14.75 0.05
N VAL A 34 6.57 15.12 -1.21
CA VAL A 34 7.08 16.46 -1.59
C VAL A 34 6.10 17.54 -1.18
N PHE A 35 4.80 17.35 -1.43
CA PHE A 35 3.77 18.31 -1.05
C PHE A 35 3.71 18.53 0.47
N LEU A 36 3.74 17.44 1.25
CA LEU A 36 3.76 17.51 2.71
C LEU A 36 5.03 18.19 3.23
N MET A 37 6.19 17.91 2.61
CA MET A 37 7.45 18.55 2.96
C MET A 37 7.42 20.07 2.73
N LEU A 38 6.91 20.50 1.57
CA LEU A 38 6.75 21.93 1.26
C LEU A 38 5.77 22.63 2.23
N ARG A 39 4.78 21.90 2.75
CA ARG A 39 3.84 22.39 3.78
C ARG A 39 4.39 22.35 5.21
N ARG A 40 5.63 21.93 5.43
CA ARG A 40 6.23 21.71 6.77
C ARG A 40 5.46 20.67 7.60
N MET A 41 4.86 19.69 6.91
CA MET A 41 4.03 18.60 7.46
C MET A 41 4.72 17.23 7.29
N SER A 42 6.04 17.15 7.40
CA SER A 42 6.78 15.90 7.12
C SER A 42 6.41 14.74 8.05
N LEU A 43 6.05 15.03 9.31
CA LEU A 43 5.60 14.04 10.31
C LEU A 43 4.17 13.53 10.05
N THR A 44 3.38 14.19 9.20
CA THR A 44 2.00 13.78 8.95
C THR A 44 1.90 12.41 8.27
N ALA A 45 2.89 12.04 7.45
CA ALA A 45 2.94 10.72 6.82
C ALA A 45 3.15 9.58 7.83
N ASP A 46 3.92 9.84 8.89
CA ASP A 46 4.17 8.86 9.96
C ASP A 46 2.90 8.63 10.79
N VAL A 47 2.21 9.71 11.15
CA VAL A 47 0.91 9.66 11.86
C VAL A 47 -0.15 8.98 10.99
N LEU A 48 -0.22 9.29 9.69
CA LEU A 48 -1.17 8.66 8.77
C LEU A 48 -0.96 7.14 8.70
N SER A 49 0.30 6.70 8.64
CA SER A 49 0.63 5.27 8.56
C SER A 49 0.24 4.53 9.84
N HIS A 50 0.56 5.09 11.01
CA HIS A 50 0.20 4.50 12.30
C HIS A 50 -1.31 4.56 12.57
N GLY A 51 -1.99 5.61 12.10
CA GLY A 51 -3.43 5.81 12.26
C GLY A 51 -4.27 4.91 11.36
N ALA A 52 -3.81 4.63 10.14
CA ALA A 52 -4.55 3.77 9.19
C ALA A 52 -4.49 2.27 9.56
N LEU A 53 -3.44 1.81 10.25
CA LEU A 53 -3.25 0.39 10.59
C LEU A 53 -4.41 -0.20 11.42
N PRO A 54 -4.90 0.44 12.51
CA PRO A 54 -6.07 -0.02 13.25
C PRO A 54 -7.34 -0.17 12.39
N GLY A 55 -7.61 0.79 11.50
CA GLY A 55 -8.80 0.77 10.65
C GLY A 55 -8.76 -0.39 9.63
N VAL A 56 -7.60 -0.64 9.02
CA VAL A 56 -7.40 -1.82 8.16
C VAL A 56 -7.54 -3.12 8.95
N ALA A 57 -7.01 -3.19 10.17
CA ALA A 57 -7.13 -4.37 11.03
C ALA A 57 -8.60 -4.67 11.40
N LEU A 58 -9.38 -3.63 11.74
CA LEU A 58 -10.82 -3.78 11.98
C LEU A 58 -11.56 -4.23 10.72
N ALA A 59 -11.27 -3.64 9.56
CA ALA A 59 -11.88 -4.06 8.30
C ALA A 59 -11.58 -5.52 7.97
N PHE A 60 -10.35 -5.98 8.22
CA PHE A 60 -9.98 -7.39 8.06
C PHE A 60 -10.77 -8.30 9.01
N LEU A 61 -10.97 -7.89 10.26
CA LEU A 61 -11.74 -8.69 11.24
C LEU A 61 -13.20 -8.87 10.83
N PHE A 62 -13.84 -7.84 10.28
CA PHE A 62 -15.27 -7.90 9.92
C PHE A 62 -15.54 -8.44 8.52
N ALA A 63 -14.65 -8.18 7.55
CA ALA A 63 -14.90 -8.46 6.14
C ALA A 63 -13.81 -9.30 5.47
N GLY A 64 -12.84 -9.81 6.24
CA GLY A 64 -11.76 -10.66 5.75
C GLY A 64 -10.85 -9.96 4.73
N LEU A 65 -10.41 -10.71 3.72
CA LEU A 65 -9.56 -10.23 2.62
C LEU A 65 -10.32 -9.46 1.53
N SER A 66 -11.47 -8.88 1.85
CA SER A 66 -12.21 -8.09 0.87
C SER A 66 -11.48 -6.77 0.58
N VAL A 67 -10.99 -6.66 -0.66
CA VAL A 67 -10.28 -5.47 -1.16
C VAL A 67 -11.02 -4.15 -0.87
N PRO A 68 -12.34 -4.02 -1.11
CA PRO A 68 -13.03 -2.76 -0.81
C PRO A 68 -13.07 -2.46 0.69
N ALA A 69 -13.29 -3.46 1.55
CA ALA A 69 -13.34 -3.22 2.99
C ALA A 69 -11.98 -2.77 3.53
N LEU A 70 -10.88 -3.40 3.10
CA LEU A 70 -9.53 -3.01 3.49
C LEU A 70 -9.19 -1.58 3.02
N TRP A 71 -9.63 -1.20 1.82
CA TRP A 71 -9.50 0.17 1.32
C TRP A 71 -10.24 1.18 2.19
N PHE A 72 -11.51 0.93 2.51
CA PHE A 72 -12.29 1.82 3.37
C PHE A 72 -11.77 1.83 4.81
N GLY A 73 -11.30 0.69 5.32
CA GLY A 73 -10.71 0.57 6.64
C GLY A 73 -9.47 1.44 6.80
N GLY A 74 -8.62 1.56 5.77
CA GLY A 74 -7.45 2.44 5.82
C GLY A 74 -7.73 3.93 5.67
N LEU A 75 -8.98 4.32 5.39
CA LEU A 75 -9.40 5.74 5.33
C LEU A 75 -9.89 6.28 6.68
N VAL A 76 -10.14 5.40 7.66
CA VAL A 76 -10.62 5.71 9.01
C VAL A 76 -9.45 5.72 9.98
#